data_AF-A0A2N2TE67-F1
#
_entry.id   AF-A0A2N2TE67-F1
#
_cell.length_a   1.000
_cell.length_b   1.000
_cell.length_c   1.000
_cell.angle_alpha   90.00
_cell.angle_beta   90.00
_cell.angle_gamma   90.00
#
_symmetry.space_group_name_H-M   'P 1'
#
loop_
_entity.id
_entity.type
_entity.pdbx_description
1 polymer ?
#
loop_
_entity_poly.entity_id
_entity_poly.type
_entity_poly.pdbx_seq_one_letter_code
_entity_poly.pdbx_strand_id
1 'polypeptide(L)' 'MLDTLIDRIRAAHAEGSPLIIQGGGSKDFYGNAHEGEVLSTRALAGVVEYQ' A
#
# COMPACT_ATOMS: atom_id res chain seq x y z
N MET A 1 -7.19 3.21 11.63
CA MET A 1 -6.83 2.29 10.51
C MET A 1 -6.37 3.07 9.29
N LEU A 2 -7.17 4.02 8.78
CA LEU A 2 -6.71 4.97 7.76
C LEU A 2 -5.54 5.82 8.26
N ASP A 3 -5.61 6.34 9.50
CA ASP A 3 -4.53 7.13 10.10
C ASP A 3 -3.21 6.35 10.16
N THR A 4 -3.27 5.07 10.52
CA THR A 4 -2.10 4.17 10.55
C THR A 4 -1.45 4.01 9.17
N LEU A 5 -2.23 3.92 8.10
CA LEU A 5 -1.71 3.90 6.72
C LEU A 5 -1.05 5.23 6.37
N ILE A 6 -1.69 6.35 6.73
CA ILE A 6 -1.18 7.70 6.46
C ILE A 6 0.15 7.91 7.18
N ASP A 7 0.23 7.57 8.47
CA ASP A 7 1.44 7.72 9.27
C ASP A 7 2.58 6.89 8.72
N ARG A 8 2.30 5.67 8.25
CA ARG A 8 3.31 4.79 7.66
C ARG A 8 3.85 5.33 6.34
N ILE A 9 3.01 5.90 5.49
CA ILE A 9 3.43 6.58 4.25
C ILE A 9 4.31 7.79 4.57
N ARG A 10 3.93 8.60 5.57
CA ARG A 10 4.71 9.77 6.00
C ARG A 10 6.07 9.38 6.56
N ALA A 11 6.14 8.36 7.41
CA ALA A 11 7.39 7.85 7.98
C ALA A 11 8.32 7.34 6.87
N ALA A 12 7.80 6.52 5.96
CA ALA A 12 8.56 5.98 4.84
C ALA A 12 9.12 7.07 3.91
N HIS A 13 8.31 8.10 3.62
CA HIS A 13 8.79 9.27 2.89
C HIS A 13 9.93 9.98 3.65
N ALA A 14 9.78 10.20 4.96
CA ALA A 14 10.79 10.91 5.75
C ALA A 14 12.12 10.14 5.82
N GLU A 15 12.05 8.80 5.82
CA GLU A 15 13.20 7.90 5.90
C GLU A 15 13.80 7.54 4.53
N GLY A 16 13.11 7.86 3.43
CA GLY A 16 13.51 7.42 2.10
C GLY A 16 13.41 5.91 1.89
N SER A 17 12.52 5.25 2.64
CA SER A 17 12.26 3.81 2.54
C SER A 17 11.09 3.55 1.58
N PRO A 18 11.31 2.93 0.41
CA PRO A 18 10.23 2.67 -0.54
C PRO A 18 9.14 1.75 0.05
N LEU A 19 7.90 1.96 -0.37
CA LEU A 19 6.76 1.11 0.00
C LEU A 19 6.10 0.50 -1.24
N ILE A 20 5.70 -0.76 -1.12
CA ILE A 20 4.87 -1.47 -2.10
C ILE A 20 3.42 -1.39 -1.62
N ILE A 21 2.63 -0.47 -2.19
CA ILE A 21 1.20 -0.36 -1.86
C ILE A 21 0.47 -1.54 -2.51
N GLN A 22 0.03 -2.50 -1.70
CA GLN A 22 -0.51 -3.77 -2.17
C GLN A 22 -1.92 -4.04 -1.64
N GLY A 23 -2.85 -4.33 -2.56
CA GLY A 23 -4.18 -4.84 -2.22
C GLY A 23 -4.21 -6.37 -2.23
N GLY A 24 -4.85 -6.94 -3.25
CA GLY A 24 -5.02 -8.38 -3.39
C GLY A 24 -3.74 -9.18 -3.69
N GLY A 25 -2.65 -8.54 -4.12
CA GLY A 25 -1.45 -9.23 -4.63
C GLY A 25 -1.66 -9.96 -5.96
N SER A 26 -2.86 -9.91 -6.54
CA SER A 26 -3.22 -10.63 -7.76
C SER A 26 -2.51 -10.11 -9.03
N LYS A 27 -1.64 -9.11 -8.91
CA LYS A 27 -0.89 -8.48 -10.00
C LYS A 27 0.60 -8.80 -9.96
N ASP A 28 1.06 -9.59 -8.99
CA ASP A 28 2.49 -9.93 -8.87
C ASP A 28 3.00 -10.70 -10.11
N PHE A 29 2.10 -11.38 -10.84
CA PHE A 29 2.41 -12.10 -12.09
C PHE A 29 2.91 -11.19 -13.23
N TYR A 30 2.69 -9.87 -13.17
CA TYR A 30 3.22 -8.95 -14.18
C TYR A 30 4.74 -8.79 -14.11
N GLY A 31 5.40 -9.31 -13.06
CA GLY A 31 6.86 -9.41 -12.99
C GLY A 31 7.58 -8.07 -12.87
N ASN A 32 6.87 -7.00 -12.54
CA ASN A 32 7.49 -5.70 -12.26
C ASN A 32 8.44 -5.84 -11.06
N ALA A 33 9.58 -5.15 -11.13
CA ALA A 33 10.46 -5.02 -9.99
C ALA A 33 9.72 -4.27 -8.89
N HIS A 34 9.62 -4.88 -7.71
CA HIS A 34 9.09 -4.25 -6.52
C HIS A 34 10.23 -4.08 -5.53
N GLU A 35 10.50 -2.83 -5.16
CA GLU A 35 11.48 -2.48 -4.12
C GLU A 35 10.73 -1.83 -2.96
N GLY A 36 11.02 -2.26 -1.74
CA GLY A 36 10.45 -1.68 -0.53
C GLY A 36 9.62 -2.63 0.32
N GLU A 37 9.06 -2.09 1.40
CA GLU A 37 8.21 -2.82 2.33
C GLU A 37 6.74 -2.84 1.84
N VAL A 38 6.07 -3.98 1.99
CA VAL A 38 4.64 -4.09 1.65
C VAL A 38 3.78 -3.28 2.63
N LEU A 39 3.04 -2.31 2.09
CA LEU A 39 1.94 -1.62 2.75
C LEU A 39 0.60 -2.19 2.26
N SER A 40 0.01 -3.09 3.06
CA SER A 40 -1.26 -3.72 2.74
C SER A 40 -2.45 -2.76 2.88
N THR A 41 -3.29 -2.65 1.84
CA THR A 41 -4.56 -1.90 1.89
C THR A 41 -5.76 -2.77 2.22
N ARG A 42 -5.59 -4.08 2.41
CA ARG A 42 -6.70 -5.05 2.59
C ARG A 42 -7.61 -4.75 3.79
N ALA A 43 -7.08 -4.04 4.78
CA ALA A 43 -7.87 -3.63 5.94
C ALA A 43 -8.89 -2.54 5.58
N LEU A 44 -8.61 -1.71 4.57
CA LEU A 44 -9.56 -0.75 3.99
C LEU A 44 -10.48 -1.49 3.01
N ALA A 45 -11.64 -1.93 3.51
CA ALA A 45 -12.62 -2.70 2.75
C ALA A 45 -13.99 -2.00 2.71
N GLY A 46 -14.79 -2.35 1.71
CA GLY A 46 -16.11 -1.75 1.45
C GLY A 46 -16.06 -0.70 0.33
N VAL A 47 -17.08 -0.70 -0.52
CA VAL A 47 -17.28 0.33 -1.55
C VAL A 47 -18.13 1.44 -0.93
N VAL A 48 -17.53 2.60 -0.71
CA VAL A 48 -18.23 3.79 -0.17
C VAL A 48 -18.91 4.56 -1.30
N GLU A 49 -18.24 4.65 -2.45
CA GLU A 49 -18.75 5.27 -3.67
C GLU A 49 -18.15 4.54 -4.88
N TYR A 50 -18.94 4.33 -5.94
CA TYR A 50 -18.51 3.79 -7.23
C TYR A 50 -19.37 4.42 -8.33
N GLN A 51 -18.74 5.00 -9.34
CA GLN A 51 -19.39 5.61 -10.50
C GLN A 51 -19.13 4.77 -11.75
#